data_AF-A0A0D6KZX5-F1
#
_entry.id   AF-A0A0D6KZX5-F1
#
_cell.length_a   1.000
_cell.length_b   1.000
_cell.length_c   1.000
_cell.angle_alpha   90.00
_cell.angle_beta   90.00
_cell.angle_gamma   90.00
#
_symmetry.space_group_name_H-M   'P 1'
#
loop_
_entity.id
_entity.type
_entity.pdbx_description
1 polymer ?
#
loop_
_entity_poly.entity_id
_entity_poly.type
_entity_poly.pdbx_seq_one_letter_code
_entity_poly.pdbx_strand_id
1 'polypeptide(L)' 'MSLNDVIKLAKQLSSVDKLRLIQEITPDLERELMYGVPIPRKSLWGLCADLGSAPSTEEIDESRSEEWINFPREDI' A
#
# COMPACT_ATOMS: atom_id res chain seq x y z
N MET A 1 26.65 -1.19 21.56
CA MET A 1 25.98 -0.15 22.37
C MET A 1 24.62 -0.70 22.79
N SER A 2 24.28 -0.71 24.09
CA SER A 2 22.97 -1.18 24.54
C SER A 2 21.95 -0.03 24.60
N LEU A 3 20.65 -0.33 24.57
CA LEU A 3 19.59 0.69 24.72
C LEU A 3 19.76 1.51 26.01
N ASN A 4 20.16 0.86 27.10
CA ASN A 4 20.42 1.54 28.37
C ASN A 4 21.58 2.54 28.28
N ASP A 5 22.60 2.26 27.47
CA ASP A 5 23.71 3.19 27.24
C ASP A 5 23.22 4.42 26.45
N VAL A 6 22.36 4.22 25.45
CA VAL A 6 21.75 5.32 24.67
C VAL A 6 20.87 6.20 25.55
N ILE A 7 20.05 5.60 26.41
CA ILE A 7 19.18 6.34 27.34
C ILE A 7 20.02 7.19 28.29
N LYS A 8 21.13 6.65 28.81
CA LYS A 8 22.05 7.42 29.67
C LYS A 8 22.63 8.64 28.93
N LEU A 9 23.03 8.48 27.68
CA LEU A 9 23.54 9.58 26.84
C LEU A 9 22.44 10.60 26.51
N ALA A 10 21.27 10.16 26.08
CA ALA A 10 20.14 11.03 25.78
C ALA A 10 19.69 11.84 27.00
N LYS A 11 19.82 11.29 28.22
CA LYS A 11 19.52 12.02 29.46
C LYS A 11 20.46 13.20 29.72
N GLN A 12 21.70 13.15 29.23
CA GLN A 12 22.69 14.22 29.38
C GLN A 12 22.44 15.41 28.44
N LEU A 13 21.58 15.27 27.43
CA LEU A 13 21.22 16.33 26.51
C LEU A 13 20.42 17.46 27.20
N SER A 14 20.54 18.67 26.64
CA SER A 14 19.66 19.79 26.99
C SER A 14 18.20 19.46 26.65
N SER A 15 17.25 20.18 27.26
CA SER A 15 15.82 19.96 26.94
C SER A 15 15.50 20.21 25.46
N VAL A 16 16.18 21.17 24.82
CA VAL A 16 16.01 21.47 23.40
C VAL A 16 16.57 20.33 22.54
N ASP A 17 17.74 19.80 22.88
CA ASP A 17 18.36 18.72 22.10
C ASP A 17 17.62 17.38 22.29
N LYS A 18 16.98 17.16 23.44
CA LYS A 18 16.05 16.03 23.62
C LYS A 18 14.86 16.12 22.67
N LEU A 19 14.30 17.31 22.49
CA LEU A 19 13.19 17.52 21.55
C LEU A 19 13.64 17.30 20.11
N ARG A 20 14.82 17.83 19.73
CA ARG A 20 15.42 17.59 18.40
C ARG A 20 15.66 16.10 18.15
N LEU A 21 16.23 15.41 19.14
CA LEU A 21 16.45 13.96 19.07
C LEU A 21 15.13 13.25 18.77
N ILE A 22 14.07 13.50 19.54
CA ILE A 22 12.74 12.91 19.29
C ILE A 22 12.26 13.22 17.87
N GLN A 23 12.33 14.48 17.44
CA GLN A 23 11.89 14.89 16.10
C GLN A 23 12.62 14.15 14.97
N GLU A 24 13.90 13.85 15.13
CA GLU A 24 14.70 13.12 14.15
C GLU A 24 14.35 11.62 14.11
N ILE A 25 14.11 10.97 15.26
CA ILE A 25 13.85 9.51 15.27
C ILE A 25 12.39 9.15 14.98
N THR A 26 11.44 10.05 15.28
CA THR A 26 10.00 9.77 15.13
C THR A 26 9.59 9.36 13.71
N PRO A 27 10.03 10.03 12.62
CA PRO A 27 9.62 9.65 11.26
C PRO A 27 10.05 8.23 10.86
N ASP A 28 11.23 7.81 11.30
CA ASP A 28 11.73 6.46 11.01
C ASP A 28 10.91 5.41 11.78
N LEU A 29 10.59 5.68 13.05
CA LEU A 29 9.68 4.85 13.85
C LEU A 29 8.29 4.74 13.21
N GLU A 30 7.73 5.86 12.73
CA GLU A 30 6.43 5.86 12.04
C GLU A 30 6.45 4.96 10.80
N ARG A 31 7.50 5.06 9.97
CA ARG A 31 7.64 4.19 8.80
C ARG A 31 7.73 2.72 9.20
N GLU A 32 8.61 2.38 10.14
CA GLU A 32 8.77 0.99 10.61
C GLU A 32 7.48 0.40 11.16
N LEU A 33 6.72 1.19 11.93
CA LEU A 33 5.43 0.78 12.47
C LEU A 33 4.36 0.65 11.37
N MET A 34 4.38 1.52 10.36
CA MET A 34 3.44 1.44 9.23
C MET A 34 3.67 0.22 8.33
N TYR A 35 4.91 -0.25 8.17
CA TYR A 35 5.20 -1.44 7.37
C TYR A 35 4.67 -2.76 7.99
N GLY A 36 4.29 -2.75 9.27
CA GLY A 36 3.84 -3.95 9.99
C GLY A 36 2.35 -4.00 10.32
N VAL A 37 1.59 -2.92 10.09
CA VAL A 37 0.15 -2.92 10.38
C VAL A 37 -0.61 -3.52 9.19
N PRO A 38 -1.19 -4.72 9.31
CA PRO A 38 -2.05 -5.24 8.25
C PRO A 38 -3.25 -4.31 8.11
N ILE A 39 -3.30 -3.57 7.00
CA ILE A 39 -4.47 -2.80 6.63
C ILE A 39 -5.62 -3.81 6.50
N PRO A 40 -6.75 -3.64 7.20
CA PRO A 40 -7.88 -4.55 7.08
C PRO A 40 -8.29 -4.60 5.61
N ARG A 41 -8.11 -5.77 4.99
CA ARG A 41 -8.49 -5.97 3.58
C ARG A 41 -10.00 -5.82 3.48
N LYS A 42 -10.44 -4.92 2.61
CA LYS A 42 -11.86 -4.87 2.23
C LYS A 42 -12.14 -6.03 1.28
N SER A 43 -13.29 -6.67 1.45
CA SER A 43 -13.77 -7.64 0.48
C SER A 43 -13.99 -6.95 -0.87
N LEU A 44 -13.56 -7.58 -1.97
CA LEU A 44 -13.92 -7.14 -3.33
C LEU A 44 -15.32 -7.62 -3.74
N TRP A 45 -15.97 -8.44 -2.89
CA TRP A 45 -17.33 -8.90 -3.15
C TRP A 45 -18.29 -7.72 -3.21
N GLY A 46 -19.04 -7.62 -4.31
CA GLY A 46 -19.98 -6.52 -4.54
C GLY A 46 -19.37 -5.23 -5.08
N LEU A 47 -18.07 -5.21 -5.41
CA LEU A 47 -17.43 -4.02 -6.00
C LEU A 47 -18.10 -3.54 -7.29
N CYS A 48 -18.67 -4.47 -8.06
CA CYS A 48 -19.37 -4.20 -9.32
C CYS A 48 -20.90 -4.38 -9.20
N ALA A 49 -21.47 -4.37 -7.99
CA ALA A 49 -22.90 -4.65 -7.81
C ALA A 49 -23.81 -3.62 -8.50
N ASP A 50 -23.30 -2.40 -8.70
CA ASP A 50 -23.96 -1.31 -9.42
C ASP A 50 -23.96 -1.50 -10.95
N LEU A 51 -23.06 -2.32 -11.49
CA LEU A 51 -23.02 -2.66 -12.91
C LEU A 51 -24.10 -3.67 -13.33
N GLY A 52 -24.86 -4.21 -12.36
CA GLY A 52 -25.93 -5.16 -12.60
C GLY A 52 -25.43 -6.59 -12.81
N SER A 53 -26.18 -7.37 -13.58
CA SER A 53 -25.80 -8.74 -13.91
C SER A 53 -24.54 -8.76 -14.75
N ALA A 54 -23.60 -9.64 -14.41
CA ALA A 54 -22.45 -9.89 -15.26
C ALA A 54 -22.92 -10.44 -16.64
N PRO A 55 -22.24 -10.06 -17.73
CA PRO A 55 -22.55 -10.58 -19.05
C PRO A 55 -22.36 -12.10 -19.12
N SER A 56 -23.07 -12.75 -20.03
CA SER A 56 -22.93 -14.18 -20.29
C SER A 56 -21.57 -14.50 -20.93
N THR A 57 -21.19 -15.78 -20.95
CA THR A 57 -19.95 -16.19 -21.61
C THR A 57 -19.99 -15.89 -23.11
N GLU A 58 -21.15 -16.08 -23.74
CA GLU A 58 -21.38 -15.78 -25.15
C GLU A 58 -21.23 -14.29 -25.44
N GLU A 59 -21.82 -13.41 -24.61
CA GLU A 59 -21.71 -11.95 -24.77
C GLU A 59 -20.26 -11.47 -24.62
N ILE A 60 -19.50 -12.08 -23.71
CA ILE A 60 -18.06 -11.80 -23.52
C ILE A 60 -17.24 -12.24 -24.73
N ASP A 61 -17.53 -13.42 -25.28
CA ASP A 61 -16.80 -13.97 -26.42
C ASP A 61 -17.08 -13.19 -27.71
N GLU A 62 -18.32 -12.78 -27.93
CA GLU A 62 -18.71 -11.88 -29.03
C GLU A 62 -17.98 -10.55 -28.92
N SER A 63 -18.08 -9.86 -27.78
CA SER A 63 -17.38 -8.59 -27.53
C SER A 63 -15.87 -8.71 -27.75
N ARG A 64 -15.25 -9.80 -27.28
CA ARG A 64 -13.82 -10.05 -27.50
C ARG A 64 -13.51 -10.19 -28.98
N SER A 65 -14.33 -10.92 -29.73
CA SER A 65 -14.13 -11.12 -31.17
C SER A 65 -14.26 -9.81 -31.96
N GLU A 66 -15.23 -8.96 -31.60
CA GLU A 66 -15.45 -7.65 -32.21
C GLU A 66 -14.29 -6.70 -31.96
N GLU A 67 -13.82 -6.61 -30.71
CA GLU A 67 -12.67 -5.78 -30.36
C GLU A 67 -11.42 -6.25 -31.10
N TRP A 68 -11.16 -7.57 -31.11
CA TRP A 68 -9.95 -8.17 -31.65
C TRP A 68 -9.90 -8.24 -33.18
N ILE A 69 -11.01 -7.95 -33.89
CA ILE A 69 -11.05 -7.98 -35.35
C ILE A 69 -10.18 -6.88 -35.97
N ASN A 70 -9.99 -5.77 -35.26
CA ASN A 70 -9.25 -4.60 -35.72
C ASN A 70 -7.83 -4.51 -35.14
N PHE A 71 -7.42 -5.48 -34.32
CA PHE A 71 -6.05 -5.51 -33.80
C PHE A 71 -5.08 -6.03 -34.87
N PRO A 72 -4.02 -5.25 -35.21
CA PRO A 72 -3.02 -5.70 -36.17
C PRO A 72 -2.32 -6.96 -35.66
N ARG A 73 -2.34 -8.02 -36.47
CA ARG A 73 -1.73 -9.34 -36.16
C ARG A 73 -0.36 -9.51 -36.81
N GLU A 74 0.37 -8.43 -37.03
CA GLU A 74 1.61 -8.42 -37.80
C GLU A 74 2.81 -9.05 -37.06
N ASP A 75 2.63 -9.54 -35.83
CA ASP A 75 3.68 -10.12 -34.98
C ASP A 75 3.55 -11.65 -34.75
N ILE A 76 3.01 -12.42 -35.70
CA ILE A 76 3.08 -13.91 -35.67
C ILE A 76 4.18 -14.42 -36.60
#